data_AF-A0A962VPA5-F1
#
_entry.id   AF-A0A962VPA5-F1
#
_cell.length_a   1.000
_cell.length_b   1.000
_cell.length_c   1.000
_cell.angle_alpha   90.00
_cell.angle_beta   90.00
_cell.angle_gamma   90.00
#
_symmetry.space_group_name_H-M   'P 1'
#
loop_
_entity.id
_entity.type
_entity.pdbx_description
1 polymer ?
#
loop_
_entity_poly.entity_id
_entity_poly.type
_entity_poly.pdbx_seq_one_letter_code
_entity_poly.pdbx_strand_id
1 'polypeptide(L)'
;MKIAILSRGPNLYSTRRLLEAAEERDHDTRVINHLRCYMNITSHKPQVHYQGKSLENFDAIIPRIGASVTFYGTAVLRQFEMMGAYPLNESVSITRSRDKLRSLQLLAREG
;
A
#
# COMPACT_ATOMS: atom_id res chain seq x y z
N MET A 1 -1.24 -16.29 -5.28
CA MET A 1 -1.37 -15.31 -4.16
C MET A 1 -2.33 -14.21 -4.58
N LYS A 2 -3.04 -13.61 -3.63
CA LYS A 2 -3.88 -12.44 -3.83
C LYS A 2 -3.12 -11.17 -3.48
N ILE A 3 -2.84 -10.33 -4.48
CA ILE A 3 -1.98 -9.15 -4.33
C ILE A 3 -2.80 -7.89 -4.61
N ALA A 4 -2.73 -6.90 -3.73
CA ALA A 4 -3.31 -5.58 -3.98
C ALA A 4 -2.24 -4.56 -4.34
N ILE A 5 -2.45 -3.82 -5.42
CA ILE A 5 -1.60 -2.69 -5.82
C ILE A 5 -2.31 -1.39 -5.41
N LEU A 6 -1.80 -0.69 -4.38
CA LEU A 6 -2.36 0.59 -3.95
C LEU A 6 -1.88 1.70 -4.87
N SER A 7 -2.69 2.07 -5.87
CA SER A 7 -2.33 3.07 -6.87
C SER A 7 -3.51 3.97 -7.22
N ARG A 8 -3.25 5.22 -7.59
CA ARG A 8 -4.30 6.17 -8.01
C ARG A 8 -4.89 5.85 -9.39
N GLY A 9 -4.14 5.14 -10.23
CA GLY A 9 -4.51 4.90 -11.62
C GLY A 9 -4.03 3.54 -12.12
N PRO A 10 -4.92 2.68 -12.64
CA PRO A 10 -4.53 1.41 -13.27
C PRO A 10 -3.77 1.62 -14.58
N ASN A 11 -4.05 2.70 -15.31
CA ASN A 11 -3.45 2.97 -16.63
C ASN A 11 -2.03 3.54 -16.56
N LEU A 12 -1.50 3.81 -15.36
CA LEU A 12 -0.11 4.26 -15.21
C LEU A 12 0.83 3.12 -15.61
N TYR A 13 1.84 3.41 -16.43
CA TYR A 13 2.80 2.41 -16.94
C TYR A 13 3.31 1.46 -15.85
N SER A 14 3.79 2.01 -14.72
CA SER A 14 4.31 1.19 -13.62
C SER A 14 3.24 0.30 -12.96
N THR A 15 2.00 0.77 -12.83
CA THR A 15 0.90 -0.05 -12.28
C THR A 15 0.59 -1.20 -13.25
N ARG A 16 0.49 -0.89 -14.55
CA ARG A 16 0.23 -1.88 -15.60
C ARG A 16 1.31 -2.95 -15.65
N ARG A 17 2.60 -2.57 -15.64
CA ARG A 17 3.71 -3.53 -15.64
C ARG A 17 3.71 -4.44 -14.42
N LEU A 18 3.34 -3.92 -13.25
CA LEU A 18 3.21 -4.74 -12.03
C LEU A 18 2.04 -5.72 -12.13
N LEU A 19 0.92 -5.30 -12.72
CA LEU A 19 -0.23 -6.15 -12.98
C LEU A 19 0.15 -7.29 -13.93
N GLU A 20 0.72 -6.96 -15.09
CA GLU A 20 1.18 -7.92 -16.09
C GLU A 20 2.16 -8.95 -15.49
N ALA A 21 3.18 -8.48 -14.76
CA ALA A 21 4.19 -9.35 -14.16
C ALA A 21 3.62 -10.29 -13.07
N ALA A 22 2.53 -9.89 -12.42
CA ALA A 22 1.86 -10.71 -11.42
C ALA A 22 0.90 -11.72 -12.08
N GLU A 23 0.18 -11.32 -13.13
CA GLU A 23 -0.64 -12.20 -13.97
C GLU A 23 0.21 -13.27 -14.66
N GLU A 24 1.38 -12.91 -15.20
CA GLU A 24 2.37 -13.85 -15.75
C GLU A 24 2.87 -14.90 -14.75
N ARG A 25 2.67 -14.66 -13.45
CA ARG A 25 3.07 -15.56 -12.35
C ARG A 25 1.87 -16.22 -11.67
N ASP A 26 0.70 -16.20 -12.31
CA ASP A 26 -0.54 -16.77 -11.78
C ASP A 26 -0.93 -16.21 -10.39
N HIS A 27 -0.83 -14.89 -10.23
CA HIS A 27 -1.29 -14.19 -9.03
C HIS A 27 -2.61 -13.45 -9.29
N ASP A 28 -3.56 -13.51 -8.35
CA ASP A 28 -4.78 -12.72 -8.39
C ASP A 28 -4.46 -11.29 -7.95
N THR A 29 -4.23 -10.42 -8.93
CA THR A 29 -3.89 -9.02 -8.69
C THR A 29 -5.06 -8.07 -8.85
N ARG A 30 -5.18 -7.12 -7.92
CA ARG A 30 -6.17 -6.05 -8.00
C ARG A 30 -5.55 -4.67 -7.76
N VAL A 31 -5.82 -3.74 -8.66
CA VAL A 31 -5.47 -2.31 -8.45
C VAL A 31 -6.54 -1.64 -7.60
N ILE A 32 -6.12 -1.00 -6.51
CA ILE A 32 -7.00 -0.37 -5.54
C ILE A 32 -6.59 1.08 -5.34
N ASN A 33 -7.55 2.00 -5.52
CA ASN A 33 -7.33 3.40 -5.23
C ASN A 33 -7.45 3.64 -3.72
N HIS A 34 -6.30 3.84 -3.06
CA HIS A 34 -6.20 4.09 -1.63
C HIS A 34 -7.03 5.31 -1.17
N LEU A 35 -7.27 6.32 -2.02
CA LEU A 35 -8.10 7.48 -1.68
C LEU A 35 -9.60 7.17 -1.59
N ARG A 36 -10.04 6.06 -2.20
CA ARG A 36 -11.43 5.59 -2.12
C ARG A 36 -11.61 4.49 -1.08
N CYS A 37 -10.53 4.13 -0.38
CA CYS A 37 -10.60 3.23 0.75
C CYS A 37 -11.07 4.00 1.98
N TYR A 38 -11.84 3.37 2.84
CA TYR A 38 -12.17 3.86 4.18
C TYR A 38 -11.97 2.72 5.18
N MET A 39 -11.55 3.07 6.38
CA MET A 39 -11.06 2.10 7.37
C MET A 39 -12.02 2.02 8.54
N ASN A 40 -12.27 0.79 9.00
CA ASN A 40 -12.84 0.54 10.30
C ASN A 40 -11.70 0.22 11.27
N ILE A 41 -11.40 1.16 12.17
CA ILE A 41 -10.24 1.11 13.10
C ILE A 41 -10.62 0.42 14.44
N THR A 42 -11.62 -0.46 14.42
CA THR A 42 -12.01 -1.19 15.63
C THR A 42 -10.99 -2.27 15.97
N SER A 43 -10.66 -2.41 17.25
CA SER A 43 -9.56 -3.27 17.72
C SER A 43 -9.79 -4.76 17.47
N HIS A 44 -11.04 -5.20 17.29
CA HIS A 44 -11.38 -6.63 17.14
C HIS A 44 -11.53 -7.08 15.70
N LYS A 45 -11.81 -6.16 14.76
CA LYS A 45 -11.99 -6.46 13.34
C LYS A 45 -11.50 -5.29 12.49
N PRO A 46 -10.17 -5.08 12.39
CA PRO A 46 -9.62 -4.10 11.49
C PRO A 46 -10.04 -4.45 10.05
N GLN A 47 -10.72 -3.52 9.38
CA GLN A 47 -11.18 -3.72 8.00
C GLN A 47 -10.85 -2.51 7.14
N VAL A 48 -10.51 -2.77 5.89
CA VAL A 48 -10.47 -1.76 4.83
C VAL A 48 -11.64 -2.01 3.91
N HIS A 49 -12.43 -0.99 3.62
CA HIS A 49 -13.54 -1.06 2.68
C HIS A 49 -13.22 -0.27 1.42
N TYR A 50 -13.73 -0.75 0.29
CA TYR A 50 -13.64 -0.09 -1.00
C TYR A 50 -14.96 -0.23 -1.74
N GLN A 51 -15.59 0.90 -2.07
CA GLN A 51 -16.87 0.93 -2.80
C GLN A 51 -17.96 0.06 -2.15
N GLY A 52 -18.12 0.15 -0.83
CA GLY A 52 -19.15 -0.61 -0.10
C GLY A 52 -18.77 -2.05 0.25
N LYS A 53 -17.64 -2.58 -0.27
CA LYS A 53 -17.21 -3.96 -0.02
C LYS A 53 -15.98 -4.00 0.90
N SER A 54 -15.97 -4.95 1.84
CA SER A 54 -14.79 -5.26 2.63
C SER A 54 -13.69 -5.84 1.73
N LEU A 55 -12.47 -5.34 1.88
CA LEU A 55 -11.28 -5.81 1.18
C LEU A 55 -10.56 -6.80 2.09
N GLU A 56 -10.75 -8.08 1.84
CA GLU A 56 -10.25 -9.16 2.69
C GLU A 56 -9.32 -10.11 1.94
N ASN A 57 -8.44 -10.77 2.71
CA ASN A 57 -7.59 -11.88 2.29
C ASN A 57 -6.53 -11.53 1.23
N PHE A 58 -5.91 -10.36 1.32
CA PHE A 58 -4.72 -10.05 0.52
C PHE A 58 -3.48 -10.62 1.20
N ASP A 59 -2.71 -11.42 0.46
CA ASP A 59 -1.44 -11.97 0.93
C ASP A 59 -0.36 -10.90 0.96
N ALA A 60 -0.36 -10.01 -0.05
CA ALA A 60 0.62 -8.94 -0.18
C ALA A 60 0.03 -7.64 -0.73
N ILE A 61 0.63 -6.52 -0.33
CA ILE A 61 0.29 -5.16 -0.75
C ILE A 61 1.50 -4.52 -1.42
N ILE A 62 1.31 -3.99 -2.63
CA ILE A 62 2.32 -3.19 -3.34
C ILE A 62 1.92 -1.70 -3.27
N PRO A 63 2.53 -0.90 -2.40
CA PRO A 63 2.19 0.52 -2.23
C PRO A 63 2.80 1.41 -3.32
N ARG A 64 1.94 1.97 -4.17
CA ARG A 64 2.27 3.03 -5.16
C ARG A 64 1.64 4.35 -4.76
N ILE A 65 2.07 4.85 -3.60
CA ILE A 65 1.51 6.05 -2.97
C ILE A 65 2.19 7.32 -3.51
N GLY A 66 1.38 8.24 -4.05
CA GLY A 66 1.86 9.54 -4.53
C GLY A 66 2.28 10.46 -3.40
N ALA A 67 3.28 11.32 -3.64
CA ALA A 67 3.86 12.20 -2.61
C ALA A 67 2.82 13.13 -1.95
N SER A 68 1.84 13.61 -2.72
CA SER A 68 0.79 14.53 -2.24
C SER A 68 -0.25 13.88 -1.32
N VAL A 69 -0.27 12.55 -1.20
CA VAL A 69 -1.27 11.81 -0.42
C VAL A 69 -0.63 10.78 0.52
N THR A 70 0.63 11.04 0.91
CA THR A 70 1.45 10.13 1.73
C THR A 70 0.76 9.78 3.04
N PHE A 71 0.21 10.77 3.76
CA PHE A 71 -0.40 10.53 5.07
C PHE A 71 -1.56 9.52 4.99
N TYR A 72 -2.56 9.78 4.15
CA TYR A 72 -3.70 8.88 4.02
C TYR A 72 -3.33 7.54 3.37
N GLY A 73 -2.48 7.56 2.34
CA GLY A 73 -2.04 6.33 1.68
C GLY A 73 -1.28 5.39 2.62
N THR A 74 -0.42 5.93 3.48
CA THR A 74 0.32 5.12 4.48
C THR A 74 -0.57 4.67 5.63
N ALA A 75 -1.62 5.42 5.99
CA ALA A 75 -2.63 4.96 6.95
C ALA A 75 -3.41 3.74 6.43
N VAL A 76 -3.86 3.78 5.17
CA VAL A 76 -4.53 2.63 4.52
C VAL A 76 -3.60 1.43 4.43
N LEU A 77 -2.34 1.65 4.03
CA LEU A 77 -1.32 0.58 4.01
C LEU A 77 -1.12 -0.03 5.40
N ARG A 78 -0.98 0.80 6.44
CA ARG A 78 -0.84 0.33 7.82
C ARG A 78 -2.02 -0.49 8.28
N GLN A 79 -3.23 -0.14 7.86
CA GLN A 79 -4.40 -0.95 8.15
C GLN A 79 -4.29 -2.35 7.53
N PHE A 80 -3.80 -2.47 6.29
CA PHE A 80 -3.53 -3.77 5.68
C PHE A 80 -2.41 -4.54 6.41
N GLU A 81 -1.37 -3.85 6.88
CA GLU A 81 -0.31 -4.46 7.69
C GLU A 81 -0.89 -5.04 9.00
N MET A 82 -1.77 -4.30 9.67
CA MET A 82 -2.48 -4.77 10.87
C MET A 82 -3.43 -5.93 10.58
N MET A 83 -3.91 -6.06 9.35
CA MET A 83 -4.72 -7.19 8.89
C MET A 83 -3.87 -8.42 8.51
N GLY A 84 -2.54 -8.34 8.61
CA GLY A 84 -1.61 -9.44 8.36
C GLY A 84 -1.13 -9.56 6.90
N ALA A 85 -1.46 -8.61 6.03
CA ALA A 85 -0.96 -8.61 4.66
C ALA A 85 0.50 -8.15 4.59
N TYR A 86 1.32 -8.80 3.77
CA TYR A 86 2.73 -8.44 3.61
C TYR A 86 2.91 -7.13 2.80
N PRO A 87 3.50 -6.06 3.37
CA PRO A 87 3.74 -4.83 2.64
C PRO A 87 5.07 -4.89 1.84
N LEU A 88 5.05 -4.66 0.53
CA LEU A 88 6.26 -4.41 -0.25
C LEU A 88 6.76 -2.98 0.00
N ASN A 89 7.48 -2.83 1.11
CA ASN A 89 7.81 -1.61 1.84
C ASN A 89 6.74 -1.23 2.87
N GLU A 90 7.15 -1.25 4.14
CA GLU A 90 6.30 -0.87 5.26
C GLU A 90 5.86 0.60 5.20
N SER A 91 4.68 0.86 5.77
CA SER A 91 4.10 2.19 5.93
C SER A 91 5.07 3.15 6.63
N VAL A 92 5.78 2.67 7.66
CA VAL A 92 6.77 3.44 8.41
C VAL A 92 7.98 3.81 7.53
N SER A 93 8.49 2.85 6.76
CA SER A 93 9.61 3.04 5.83
C SER A 93 9.28 4.06 4.74
N ILE A 94 8.06 3.99 4.18
CA ILE A 94 7.59 4.96 3.20
C ILE A 94 7.54 6.36 3.83
N THR A 95 6.90 6.53 4.99
CA THR A 95 6.83 7.84 5.65
C THR A 95 8.22 8.40 5.94
N ARG A 96 9.15 7.59 6.44
CA ARG A 96 10.53 8.02 6.72
C ARG A 96 11.26 8.43 5.45
N SER A 97 11.18 7.64 4.37
CA SER A 97 11.83 7.94 3.09
C SER A 97 11.30 9.22 2.41
N ARG A 98 10.08 9.65 2.75
CA ARG A 98 9.47 10.88 2.21
C ARG A 98 9.96 12.14 2.92
N ASP A 99 10.35 12.02 4.18
CA ASP A 99 11.01 13.10 4.91
C ASP A 99 12.49 13.12 4.53
N LYS A 100 12.84 14.00 3.59
CA LYS A 100 14.21 14.12 3.08
C LYS A 100 15.20 14.56 4.15
N LEU A 101 14.81 15.48 5.04
CA LEU A 101 15.69 15.96 6.10
C LEU A 101 16.00 14.83 7.07
N ARG A 102 14.98 14.11 7.52
CA ARG A 102 15.16 12.95 8.39
C ARG A 102 15.93 11.83 7.70
N SER A 103 15.66 11.58 6.42
CA SER A 103 16.40 10.57 5.65
C SER A 103 17.88 10.91 5.55
N LEU A 104 18.23 12.17 5.29
CA LEU A 104 19.62 12.63 5.29
C LEU A 104 20.28 12.52 6.66
N GLN A 105 19.57 12.86 7.74
CA GLN A 105 20.06 12.69 9.10
C GLN A 105 20.32 11.22 9.45
N LEU A 106 19.44 10.31 8.99
CA LEU A 106 19.63 8.87 9.19
C LEU A 106 20.83 8.36 8.38
N LEU A 107 20.98 8.77 7.12
CA LEU A 107 22.13 8.39 6.30
C LEU A 107 23.45 8.88 6.91
N ALA A 108 23.52 10.17 7.27
CA ALA A 108 24.70 10.78 7.89
C ALA A 108 25.07 10.16 9.25
N ARG A 109 24.11 9.55 9.94
CA ARG A 109 24.35 8.84 11.20
C ARG A 109 25.00 7.48 10.97
N GLU A 110 24.74 6.84 9.83
CA GLU A 110 25.25 5.51 9.49
C GLU A 110 26.51 5.57 8.60
N GLY A 111 26.89 6.74 8.06
CA GLY A 111 28.13 6.98 7.30
C GLY A 111 28.06 8.16 6.34
#